data_AF-A0A6N2QY04-F1
#
_entry.id   AF-A0A6N2QY04-F1
#
_cell.length_a   1.000
_cell.length_b   1.000
_cell.length_c   1.000
_cell.angle_alpha   90.00
_cell.angle_beta   90.00
_cell.angle_gamma   90.00
#
_symmetry.space_group_name_H-M   'P 1'
#
loop_
_entity.id
_entity.type
_entity.pdbx_description
1 polymer ?
#
loop_
_entity_poly.entity_id
_entity_poly.type
_entity_poly.pdbx_seq_one_letter_code
_entity_poly.pdbx_strand_id
1 'polypeptide(L)'
;MESLLEQISQWHEADQHQKIVDAILQLPQGERTYQITGYLARAYNNLARYEEGLALLESIADEGREDWVWWYRMGYSYFRLSRFAEAEEAFQRAVALNPEEGDCWYFLCRIYRDSIHKPEALAAALEQLKRVDPREFYRSFDNMKPISAPGGNKTHRQYPNGPENSRYEPLPRPGLGPEDHLEDW
;
A
#
# COMPACT_ATOMS: atom_id res chain seq x y z
N MET A 1 29.62 12.33 -0.10
CA MET A 1 29.29 10.94 -0.48
C MET A 1 27.94 10.66 0.16
N GLU A 2 26.92 10.38 -0.64
CA GLU A 2 25.58 10.08 -0.08
C GLU A 2 25.63 8.81 0.75
N SER A 3 24.89 8.80 1.85
CA SER A 3 24.73 7.63 2.70
C SER A 3 23.98 6.52 1.96
N LEU A 4 24.17 5.27 2.38
CA LEU A 4 23.43 4.14 1.80
C LEU A 4 21.91 4.31 1.95
N LEU A 5 21.45 4.94 3.04
CA LEU A 5 20.02 5.17 3.27
C LEU A 5 19.41 6.13 2.25
N GLU A 6 20.13 7.19 1.88
CA GLU A 6 19.72 8.12 0.82
C GLU A 6 19.63 7.40 -0.53
N GLN A 7 20.64 6.59 -0.86
CA GLN A 7 20.64 5.80 -2.09
C GLN A 7 19.46 4.80 -2.15
N ILE A 8 19.15 4.13 -1.03
CA ILE A 8 18.00 3.22 -0.93
C ILE A 8 16.69 3.96 -1.20
N SER A 9 16.53 5.20 -0.69
CA SER A 9 15.33 6.00 -0.95
C SER A 9 15.21 6.35 -2.43
N GLN A 10 16.29 6.86 -3.02
CA GLN A 10 16.31 7.23 -4.45
C GLN A 10 16.02 6.02 -5.35
N TRP A 11 16.65 4.87 -5.08
CA TRP A 11 16.38 3.66 -5.86
C TRP A 11 14.97 3.14 -5.65
N HIS A 12 14.38 3.31 -4.48
CA HIS A 12 12.98 2.94 -4.27
C HIS A 12 12.05 3.83 -5.09
N GLU A 13 12.24 5.14 -5.05
CA GLU A 13 11.45 6.12 -5.81
C GLU A 13 11.58 5.91 -7.33
N ALA A 14 12.72 5.39 -7.78
CA ALA A 14 12.97 5.05 -9.18
C ALA A 14 12.56 3.60 -9.57
N ASP A 15 11.87 2.88 -8.70
CA ASP A 15 11.51 1.45 -8.87
C ASP A 15 12.70 0.51 -9.14
N GLN A 16 13.91 0.91 -8.76
CA GLN A 16 15.17 0.18 -8.90
C GLN A 16 15.40 -0.79 -7.74
N HIS A 17 14.41 -1.60 -7.40
CA HIS A 17 14.43 -2.46 -6.22
C HIS A 17 15.54 -3.51 -6.24
N GLN A 18 15.95 -3.99 -7.42
CA GLN A 18 17.06 -4.92 -7.54
C GLN A 18 18.39 -4.27 -7.09
N LYS A 19 18.60 -2.98 -7.35
CA LYS A 19 19.80 -2.27 -6.85
C LYS A 19 19.83 -2.19 -5.33
N ILE A 20 18.66 -2.00 -4.70
CA ILE A 20 18.53 -2.02 -3.23
C ILE A 20 18.96 -3.39 -2.69
N VAL A 21 18.47 -4.47 -3.31
CA VAL A 21 18.87 -5.84 -2.96
C VAL A 21 20.38 -6.02 -3.10
N ASP A 22 20.92 -5.71 -4.27
CA ASP A 22 22.34 -5.94 -4.58
C ASP A 22 23.26 -5.15 -3.64
N ALA A 23 22.91 -3.90 -3.34
CA ALA A 23 23.68 -3.05 -2.43
C ALA A 23 23.64 -3.55 -0.99
N ILE A 24 22.46 -3.92 -0.46
CA ILE A 24 22.34 -4.39 0.92
C ILE A 24 22.99 -5.78 1.08
N LEU A 25 22.94 -6.63 0.06
CA LEU A 25 23.55 -7.96 0.12
C LEU A 25 25.09 -7.93 0.15
N GLN A 26 25.72 -6.82 -0.27
CA GLN A 26 27.16 -6.61 -0.10
C GLN A 26 27.57 -6.36 1.35
N LEU A 27 26.64 -5.93 2.20
CA LEU A 27 26.90 -5.78 3.63
C LEU A 27 26.95 -7.17 4.30
N PRO A 28 27.93 -7.43 5.20
CA PRO A 28 27.90 -8.59 6.06
C PRO A 28 26.59 -8.66 6.85
N GLN A 29 26.06 -9.86 7.08
CA GLN A 29 24.76 -10.02 7.75
C GLN A 29 24.73 -9.36 9.14
N GLY A 30 25.83 -9.41 9.90
CA GLY A 30 25.93 -8.77 11.22
C GLY A 30 25.94 -7.24 11.21
N GLU A 31 26.14 -6.60 10.05
CA GLU A 31 26.10 -5.14 9.89
C GLU A 31 24.73 -4.64 9.42
N ARG A 32 23.81 -5.53 9.06
CA ARG A 32 22.46 -5.18 8.63
C ARG A 32 21.58 -4.90 9.85
N THR A 33 21.39 -3.62 10.13
CA THR A 33 20.48 -3.17 11.20
C THR A 33 19.03 -3.55 10.90
N TYR A 34 18.15 -3.46 11.91
CA TYR A 34 16.70 -3.57 11.75
C TYR A 34 16.18 -2.79 10.54
N GLN A 35 16.59 -1.53 10.41
CA GLN A 35 16.16 -0.64 9.33
C GLN A 35 16.62 -1.13 7.95
N ILE A 36 17.89 -1.54 7.83
CA ILE A 36 18.47 -2.04 6.58
C ILE A 36 17.82 -3.36 6.17
N THR A 37 17.64 -4.30 7.11
CA THR A 37 16.96 -5.58 6.86
C THR A 37 15.50 -5.35 6.46
N GLY A 38 14.82 -4.40 7.11
CA GLY A 38 13.49 -3.96 6.71
C GLY A 38 13.46 -3.47 5.26
N TYR A 39 14.39 -2.61 4.84
CA TYR A 39 14.44 -2.11 3.46
C TYR A 39 14.71 -3.22 2.44
N LEU A 40 15.54 -4.20 2.78
CA LEU A 40 15.76 -5.38 1.96
C LEU A 40 14.46 -6.19 1.80
N ALA A 41 13.73 -6.42 2.90
CA ALA A 41 12.44 -7.10 2.83
C ALA A 41 11.41 -6.35 1.98
N ARG A 42 11.37 -5.01 2.07
CA ARG A 42 10.54 -4.17 1.19
C ARG A 42 10.93 -4.34 -0.28
N ALA A 43 12.22 -4.34 -0.58
CA ALA A 43 12.71 -4.52 -1.95
C ALA A 43 12.33 -5.91 -2.51
N TYR A 44 12.44 -6.97 -1.70
CA TYR A 44 11.95 -8.30 -2.07
C TYR A 44 10.44 -8.33 -2.32
N ASN A 45 9.65 -7.68 -1.47
CA ASN A 45 8.20 -7.57 -1.69
C ASN A 45 7.85 -6.89 -3.02
N ASN A 46 8.57 -5.82 -3.39
CA ASN A 46 8.35 -5.14 -4.66
C ASN A 46 8.80 -5.97 -5.86
N LEU A 47 9.81 -6.83 -5.69
CA LEU A 47 10.26 -7.81 -6.70
C LEU A 47 9.43 -9.10 -6.72
N ALA A 48 8.31 -9.15 -5.99
CA ALA A 48 7.47 -10.32 -5.84
C ALA A 48 8.14 -11.56 -5.23
N ARG A 49 9.22 -11.35 -4.48
CA ARG A 49 9.97 -12.37 -3.73
C ARG A 49 9.47 -12.44 -2.29
N TYR A 50 8.19 -12.74 -2.11
CA TYR A 50 7.48 -12.55 -0.85
C TYR A 50 7.97 -13.46 0.28
N GLU A 51 8.31 -14.71 -0.02
CA GLU A 51 8.84 -15.67 0.95
C GLU A 51 10.19 -15.21 1.51
N GLU A 52 11.05 -14.65 0.66
CA GLU A 52 12.33 -14.09 1.08
C GLU A 52 12.15 -12.81 1.91
N GLY A 53 11.17 -11.97 1.55
CA GLY A 53 10.77 -10.83 2.35
C GLY A 53 10.29 -11.24 3.74
N LEU A 54 9.42 -12.25 3.84
CA LEU A 54 8.93 -12.79 5.10
C LEU A 54 10.06 -13.36 5.96
N ALA A 55 10.94 -14.19 5.39
CA ALA A 55 12.05 -14.77 6.14
C ALA A 55 12.96 -13.69 6.77
N LEU A 56 13.20 -12.59 6.05
CA LEU A 56 13.94 -11.45 6.60
C LEU A 56 13.16 -10.73 7.70
N LEU A 57 11.87 -10.47 7.50
CA LEU A 57 11.04 -9.80 8.51
C LEU A 57 10.93 -10.65 9.79
N GLU A 58 10.78 -11.96 9.66
CA GLU A 58 10.79 -12.91 10.78
C GLU A 58 12.11 -12.86 11.56
N SER A 59 13.25 -12.69 10.87
CA SER A 59 14.57 -12.60 11.51
C SER A 59 14.77 -11.36 12.37
N ILE A 60 13.93 -10.33 12.20
CA ILE A 60 13.95 -9.06 12.94
C ILE A 60 12.65 -8.83 13.72
N ALA A 61 11.95 -9.91 14.07
CA ALA A 61 10.65 -9.84 14.73
C ALA A 61 10.73 -9.22 16.14
N ASP A 62 11.84 -9.41 16.86
CA ASP A 62 11.99 -8.90 18.23
C ASP A 62 12.01 -7.36 18.25
N GLU A 63 12.65 -6.73 17.26
CA GLU A 63 12.62 -5.27 17.09
C GLU A 63 11.33 -4.79 16.40
N GLY A 64 10.75 -5.59 15.51
CA GLY A 64 9.64 -5.17 14.64
C GLY A 64 8.24 -5.23 15.26
N ARG A 65 8.03 -5.95 16.38
CA ARG A 65 6.68 -6.17 16.97
C ARG A 65 5.95 -4.89 17.38
N GLU A 66 6.66 -3.81 17.65
CA GLU A 66 6.09 -2.49 18.00
C GLU A 66 6.09 -1.49 16.83
N ASP A 67 6.50 -1.92 15.63
CA ASP A 67 6.56 -1.09 14.43
C ASP A 67 5.44 -1.46 13.45
N TRP A 68 4.54 -0.52 13.18
CA TRP A 68 3.45 -0.72 12.24
C TRP A 68 3.95 -1.01 10.82
N VAL A 69 5.11 -0.46 10.41
CA VAL A 69 5.67 -0.66 9.07
C VAL A 69 6.12 -2.10 8.87
N TRP A 70 6.65 -2.73 9.91
CA TRP A 70 7.01 -4.15 9.88
C TRP A 70 5.78 -5.03 9.74
N TRP A 71 4.73 -4.76 10.54
CA TRP A 71 3.46 -5.47 10.43
C TRP A 71 2.79 -5.29 9.06
N TYR A 72 2.83 -4.07 8.50
CA TYR A 72 2.35 -3.81 7.14
C TYR A 72 3.12 -4.64 6.11
N ARG A 73 4.44 -4.69 6.18
CA ARG A 73 5.27 -5.45 5.23
C ARG A 73 5.01 -6.95 5.35
N MET A 74 4.87 -7.48 6.57
CA MET A 74 4.45 -8.87 6.81
C MET A 74 3.08 -9.14 6.18
N GLY A 75 2.10 -8.28 6.48
CA GLY A 75 0.74 -8.40 5.95
C GLY A 75 0.69 -8.34 4.43
N TYR A 76 1.47 -7.46 3.81
CA TYR A 76 1.58 -7.37 2.36
C TYR A 76 2.14 -8.65 1.76
N SER A 77 3.24 -9.18 2.30
CA SER A 77 3.81 -10.45 1.81
C SER A 77 2.81 -11.60 1.94
N TYR A 78 2.16 -11.76 3.11
CA TYR A 78 1.13 -12.78 3.31
C TYR A 78 -0.05 -12.61 2.35
N PHE A 79 -0.52 -11.39 2.14
CA PHE A 79 -1.61 -11.10 1.22
C PHE A 79 -1.26 -11.51 -0.21
N ARG A 80 -0.04 -11.20 -0.67
CA ARG A 80 0.42 -11.55 -2.02
C ARG A 80 0.63 -13.07 -2.19
N LEU A 81 0.90 -13.77 -1.10
CA LEU A 81 0.95 -15.23 -1.05
C LEU A 81 -0.42 -15.90 -0.83
N SER A 82 -1.52 -15.13 -0.85
CA SER A 82 -2.89 -15.62 -0.56
C SER A 82 -3.06 -16.24 0.83
N ARG A 83 -2.15 -15.93 1.76
CA ARG A 83 -2.20 -16.32 3.18
C ARG A 83 -3.04 -15.30 3.95
N PHE A 84 -4.33 -15.25 3.64
CA PHE A 84 -5.22 -14.16 4.07
C PHE A 84 -5.45 -14.08 5.57
N ALA A 85 -5.40 -15.21 6.28
CA ALA A 85 -5.55 -15.22 7.74
C ALA A 85 -4.37 -14.53 8.43
N GLU A 86 -3.15 -14.85 8.03
CA GLU A 86 -1.94 -14.20 8.56
C GLU A 86 -1.82 -12.75 8.10
N ALA A 87 -2.26 -12.45 6.86
CA ALA A 87 -2.32 -11.08 6.38
C ALA A 87 -3.28 -10.23 7.21
N GLU A 88 -4.47 -10.76 7.53
CA GLU A 88 -5.45 -10.08 8.38
C GLU A 88 -4.87 -9.76 9.76
N GLU A 89 -4.27 -10.74 10.43
CA GLU A 89 -3.66 -10.52 11.73
C GLU A 89 -2.59 -9.42 11.66
N ALA A 90 -1.71 -9.48 10.66
CA ALA A 90 -0.64 -8.51 10.50
C ALA A 90 -1.19 -7.08 10.24
N PHE A 91 -2.17 -6.92 9.36
CA PHE A 91 -2.77 -5.61 9.12
C PHE A 91 -3.57 -5.11 10.33
N GLN A 92 -4.25 -5.98 11.09
CA GLN A 92 -4.91 -5.60 12.34
C GLN A 92 -3.91 -5.07 13.37
N ARG A 93 -2.72 -5.68 13.48
CA ARG A 93 -1.64 -5.17 14.33
C ARG A 93 -1.10 -3.84 13.83
N ALA A 94 -0.92 -3.69 12.52
CA ALA A 94 -0.47 -2.44 11.92
C ALA A 94 -1.43 -1.28 12.23
N VAL A 95 -2.75 -1.45 12.03
CA VAL A 95 -3.73 -0.38 12.32
C VAL A 95 -3.92 -0.12 13.81
N ALA A 96 -3.64 -1.09 14.68
CA ALA A 96 -3.64 -0.88 16.13
C ALA A 96 -2.47 0.01 16.58
N LEU A 97 -1.32 -0.07 15.89
CA LEU A 97 -0.14 0.74 16.16
C LEU A 97 -0.19 2.10 15.45
N ASN A 98 -0.71 2.15 14.22
CA ASN A 98 -0.91 3.38 13.46
C ASN A 98 -2.27 3.37 12.73
N PRO A 99 -3.33 3.92 13.36
CA PRO A 99 -4.67 3.91 12.79
C PRO A 99 -4.85 4.87 11.60
N GLU A 100 -3.91 5.77 11.34
CA GLU A 100 -3.96 6.73 10.23
C GLU A 100 -3.37 6.19 8.92
N GLU A 101 -2.86 4.95 8.92
CA GLU A 101 -2.33 4.33 7.71
C GLU A 101 -3.44 3.77 6.82
N GLY A 102 -3.75 4.49 5.73
CA GLY A 102 -4.81 4.14 4.78
C GLY A 102 -4.60 2.79 4.08
N ASP A 103 -3.36 2.46 3.71
CA ASP A 103 -3.08 1.22 2.98
C ASP A 103 -3.46 -0.03 3.79
N CYS A 104 -3.22 -0.02 5.10
CA CYS A 104 -3.58 -1.13 5.98
C CYS A 104 -5.10 -1.36 6.00
N TRP A 105 -5.89 -0.28 6.11
CA TRP A 105 -7.35 -0.38 6.04
C TRP A 105 -7.84 -0.85 4.67
N TYR A 106 -7.18 -0.42 3.59
CA TYR A 106 -7.47 -0.91 2.24
C TYR A 106 -7.25 -2.42 2.11
N PHE A 107 -6.14 -2.96 2.60
CA PHE A 107 -5.91 -4.40 2.56
C PHE A 107 -6.89 -5.18 3.44
N LEU A 108 -7.26 -4.66 4.62
CA LEU A 108 -8.32 -5.26 5.44
C LEU A 108 -9.66 -5.27 4.70
N CYS A 109 -10.04 -4.18 4.02
CA CYS A 109 -11.24 -4.15 3.18
C CYS A 109 -11.20 -5.24 2.09
N ARG A 110 -10.06 -5.43 1.43
CA ARG A 110 -9.90 -6.48 0.41
C ARG A 110 -10.08 -7.88 1.00
N ILE A 111 -9.47 -8.14 2.15
CA ILE A 111 -9.57 -9.43 2.84
C ILE A 111 -11.01 -9.70 3.26
N TYR A 112 -11.70 -8.72 3.87
CA TYR A 112 -13.05 -8.89 4.38
C TYR A 112 -14.10 -8.97 3.28
N ARG A 113 -13.94 -8.23 2.18
CA ARG A 113 -14.88 -8.27 1.06
C ARG A 113 -14.98 -9.65 0.43
N ASP A 114 -13.85 -10.35 0.36
CA ASP A 114 -13.80 -11.68 -0.23
C ASP A 114 -14.27 -12.76 0.78
N SER A 115 -14.58 -12.37 2.03
CA SER A 115 -15.09 -13.23 3.10
C SER A 115 -16.59 -13.06 3.33
N ILE A 116 -17.35 -14.14 3.15
CA ILE A 116 -18.81 -14.17 3.40
C ILE A 116 -19.14 -13.91 4.88
N HIS A 117 -18.19 -14.15 5.78
CA HIS A 117 -18.43 -14.19 7.23
C HIS A 117 -18.06 -12.91 7.98
N LYS A 118 -17.64 -11.83 7.27
CA LYS A 118 -17.12 -10.61 7.91
C LYS A 118 -17.73 -9.29 7.39
N PRO A 119 -19.06 -9.19 7.19
CA PRO A 119 -19.67 -7.96 6.66
C PRO A 119 -19.53 -6.76 7.62
N GLU A 120 -19.56 -6.98 8.94
CA GLU A 120 -19.39 -5.93 9.94
C GLU A 120 -17.96 -5.40 9.95
N ALA A 121 -16.97 -6.30 9.84
CA ALA A 121 -15.56 -5.92 9.78
C ALA A 121 -15.25 -5.14 8.50
N LEU A 122 -15.86 -5.53 7.37
CA LEU A 122 -15.78 -4.78 6.12
C LEU A 122 -16.34 -3.36 6.28
N ALA A 123 -17.54 -3.22 6.86
CA ALA A 123 -18.16 -1.92 7.07
C ALA A 123 -17.30 -0.99 7.94
N ALA A 124 -16.77 -1.52 9.05
CA ALA A 124 -15.87 -0.77 9.93
C ALA A 124 -14.56 -0.37 9.23
N ALA A 125 -13.94 -1.29 8.47
CA ALA A 125 -12.71 -1.00 7.73
C ALA A 125 -12.94 0.05 6.63
N LEU A 126 -14.08 0.00 5.93
CA LEU A 126 -14.45 1.00 4.92
C LEU A 126 -14.69 2.38 5.54
N GLU A 127 -15.31 2.44 6.71
CA GLU A 127 -15.48 3.70 7.45
C GLU A 127 -14.13 4.32 7.83
N GLN A 128 -13.21 3.50 8.35
CA GLN A 128 -11.86 3.98 8.67
C GLN A 128 -11.08 4.40 7.44
N LEU A 129 -11.07 3.60 6.37
CA LEU A 129 -10.41 3.96 5.10
C LEU A 129 -10.93 5.29 4.57
N LYS A 130 -12.26 5.48 4.56
CA LYS A 130 -12.88 6.74 4.13
C LYS A 130 -12.46 7.93 4.99
N ARG A 131 -12.24 7.71 6.29
CA ARG A 131 -11.81 8.76 7.22
C ARG A 131 -10.36 9.17 6.97
N VAL A 132 -9.46 8.20 6.84
CA VAL A 132 -8.00 8.44 6.80
C VAL A 132 -7.49 8.76 5.40
N ASP A 133 -8.04 8.10 4.38
CA ASP A 133 -7.69 8.33 2.98
C ASP A 133 -8.95 8.30 2.10
N PRO A 134 -9.72 9.42 2.07
CA PRO A 134 -10.90 9.53 1.22
C PRO A 134 -10.58 9.30 -0.27
N ARG A 135 -9.38 9.66 -0.73
CA ARG A 135 -8.99 9.51 -2.14
C ARG A 135 -8.83 8.03 -2.49
N GLU A 136 -8.10 7.29 -1.67
CA GLU A 136 -7.92 5.85 -1.82
C GLU A 136 -9.25 5.11 -1.64
N PHE A 137 -10.09 5.53 -0.70
CA PHE A 137 -11.45 5.01 -0.54
C PHE A 137 -12.25 5.08 -1.85
N TYR A 138 -12.40 6.27 -2.45
CA TYR A 138 -13.20 6.42 -3.67
C TYR A 138 -12.56 5.71 -4.87
N ARG A 139 -11.22 5.77 -5.01
CA ARG A 139 -10.50 5.04 -6.06
C ARG A 139 -10.73 3.54 -5.96
N SER A 140 -10.69 3.00 -4.75
CA SER A 140 -10.96 1.60 -4.49
C SER A 140 -12.42 1.29 -4.76
N PHE A 141 -13.37 2.08 -4.27
CA PHE A 141 -14.80 1.86 -4.46
C PHE A 141 -15.21 1.79 -5.95
N ASP A 142 -14.65 2.64 -6.82
CA ASP A 142 -14.93 2.62 -8.26
C ASP A 142 -14.39 1.37 -8.96
N ASN A 143 -13.25 0.84 -8.50
CA ASN A 143 -12.66 -0.41 -8.99
C ASN A 143 -13.23 -1.66 -8.29
N MET A 144 -13.89 -1.47 -7.15
CA MET A 144 -14.64 -2.47 -6.41
C MET A 144 -16.10 -2.44 -6.87
N LYS A 145 -16.40 -2.90 -8.09
CA LYS A 145 -17.80 -3.08 -8.50
C LYS A 145 -18.55 -3.86 -7.41
N PRO A 146 -19.74 -3.41 -6.98
CA PRO A 146 -20.50 -4.13 -5.97
C PRO A 146 -20.82 -5.53 -6.48
N ILE A 147 -20.69 -6.54 -5.61
CA ILE A 147 -21.34 -7.84 -5.83
C ILE A 147 -22.82 -7.50 -6.00
N SER A 148 -23.34 -7.73 -7.20
CA SER A 148 -24.76 -7.53 -7.46
C SER A 148 -25.52 -8.39 -6.45
N ALA A 149 -26.20 -7.75 -5.48
CA ALA A 149 -26.99 -8.48 -4.51
C ALA A 149 -27.97 -9.39 -5.28
N PRO A 150 -28.07 -10.69 -4.95
CA PRO A 150 -29.01 -11.57 -5.62
C PRO A 150 -30.43 -11.15 -5.20
N GLY A 151 -31.12 -10.44 -6.11
CA GLY A 151 -32.57 -10.25 -6.11
C GLY A 151 -33.15 -9.46 -4.93
N GLY A 152 -33.47 -8.19 -5.14
CA GLY A 152 -34.21 -7.40 -4.15
C GLY A 152 -34.72 -6.07 -4.68
N ASN A 153 -35.78 -6.13 -5.48
CA ASN A 153 -36.71 -5.06 -5.87
C ASN A 153 -36.17 -3.69 -6.35
N LYS A 154 -36.50 -3.41 -7.62
CA LYS A 154 -36.51 -2.07 -8.19
C LYS A 154 -37.55 -1.20 -7.45
N THR A 155 -37.12 -0.39 -6.50
CA THR A 155 -37.84 0.84 -6.18
C THR A 155 -37.00 2.01 -6.66
N HIS A 156 -37.57 2.76 -7.60
CA HIS A 156 -37.04 4.03 -8.08
C HIS A 156 -36.75 4.93 -6.88
N ARG A 157 -35.48 5.08 -6.51
CA ARG A 157 -35.00 6.28 -5.85
C ARG A 157 -34.36 7.14 -6.92
N GLN A 158 -35.11 8.15 -7.35
CA GLN A 158 -34.61 9.21 -8.22
C GLN A 158 -33.37 9.81 -7.54
N TYR A 159 -32.21 9.65 -8.16
CA TYR A 159 -31.08 10.51 -7.86
C TYR A 159 -31.40 11.88 -8.47
N PRO A 160 -31.18 12.99 -7.76
CA PRO A 160 -31.37 14.31 -8.34
C PRO A 160 -30.39 14.46 -9.51
N ASN A 161 -30.92 14.92 -10.64
CA ASN A 161 -30.19 15.24 -11.86
C ASN A 161 -28.86 15.93 -11.53
N GLY A 162 -27.75 15.34 -11.97
CA GLY A 162 -26.51 16.09 -12.10
C GLY A 162 -26.65 17.17 -13.17
N PRO A 163 -25.84 18.25 -13.13
CA PRO A 163 -25.76 19.13 -14.28
C PRO A 163 -25.05 18.37 -15.41
N GLU A 164 -25.78 18.19 -16.51
CA GLU A 164 -25.23 17.76 -17.78
C GLU A 164 -24.17 18.77 -18.26
N ASN A 165 -23.09 18.23 -18.82
CA ASN A 165 -22.03 18.92 -19.56
C ASN A 165 -20.89 19.57 -18.74
N SER A 166 -19.80 18.81 -18.55
CA SER A 166 -18.45 19.36 -18.71
C SER A 166 -17.51 18.25 -19.17
N ARG A 167 -16.85 18.49 -20.31
CA ARG A 167 -15.73 17.70 -20.83
C ARG A 167 -14.69 17.55 -19.72
N TYR A 168 -14.31 16.31 -19.40
CA TYR A 168 -13.13 16.05 -18.59
C TYR A 168 -11.90 16.41 -19.41
N GLU A 169 -11.32 17.58 -19.17
CA GLU A 169 -9.94 17.87 -19.54
C GLU A 169 -9.01 17.17 -18.54
N PRO A 170 -7.96 16.47 -19.00
CA PRO A 170 -6.98 15.88 -18.09
C PRO A 170 -6.21 17.00 -17.34
N LEU A 171 -6.05 16.83 -16.03
CA LEU A 171 -5.31 17.75 -15.17
C LEU A 171 -3.86 17.96 -15.69
N PRO A 172 -3.31 19.19 -15.62
CA PRO A 172 -1.95 19.46 -16.06
C PRO A 172 -0.92 18.75 -15.17
N ARG A 173 0.16 18.25 -15.79
CA ARG A 173 1.28 17.62 -15.09
C ARG A 173 2.00 18.64 -14.20
N PRO A 174 2.49 18.25 -13.00
CA PRO A 174 3.33 19.12 -12.18
C PRO A 174 4.63 19.46 -12.92
N GLY A 175 4.99 20.75 -12.92
CA GLY A 175 6.02 21.34 -13.77
C GLY A 175 7.44 20.85 -13.50
N LEU A 176 8.19 20.65 -14.58
CA LEU A 176 9.65 20.77 -14.62
C LEU A 176 10.01 22.26 -14.52
N GLY A 177 11.06 22.57 -13.76
CA GLY A 177 11.58 23.93 -13.57
C GLY A 177 12.09 24.59 -14.86
N PRO A 178 12.47 25.88 -14.79
CA PRO A 178 12.80 26.65 -15.98
C PRO A 178 14.17 26.22 -16.51
N GLU A 179 14.20 25.66 -17.72
CA GLU A 179 15.41 25.62 -18.53
C GLU A 179 15.52 26.94 -19.31
N ASP A 180 16.62 27.66 -19.03
CA ASP A 180 17.22 28.61 -19.95
C ASP A 180 17.35 27.99 -21.35
N HIS A 181 17.06 28.75 -22.41
CA HIS A 181 17.86 28.82 -23.66
C HIS A 181 17.22 29.82 -24.65
N LEU A 182 17.85 31.00 -24.73
CA LEU A 182 18.33 31.78 -25.89
C LEU A 182 17.76 31.55 -27.32
N GLU A 183 17.79 32.66 -28.09
CA GLU A 183 17.65 32.87 -29.56
C GLU A 183 16.19 33.03 -30.08
N ASP A 184 15.75 34.03 -30.87
CA ASP A 184 16.28 35.17 -31.66
C ASP A 184 15.15 36.25 -31.68
N TRP A 185 15.31 37.57 -31.81
CA TRP A 185 15.96 38.45 -32.81
C TRP A 185 16.22 39.83 -32.19
#